data_AF-A0A7H4PEQ5-F1
#
_entry.id   AF-A0A7H4PEQ5-F1
#
_cell.length_a   1.000
_cell.length_b   1.000
_cell.length_c   1.000
_cell.angle_alpha   90.00
_cell.angle_beta   90.00
_cell.angle_gamma   90.00
#
_symmetry.space_group_name_H-M   'P 1'
#
loop_
_entity.id
_entity.type
_entity.pdbx_description
1 polymer ?
#
loop_
_entity_poly.entity_id
_entity_poly.type
_entity_poly.pdbx_seq_one_letter_code
_entity_poly.pdbx_strand_id
1 'polypeptide(L)'
;MLQALNPYWAVHFFLEYKTVSFVALGAVVLSITGVEALYADMGHFGKLPIRLAWFSVVLPSLVLNYFGQGALLLKHPEAIKNPFFLLAPEWALIPMLIIAALATVIASQAVISGVFSLTRQAVRLGYLSPMRIIHTSEMESGQIYIPFINWLLYISVVIVIVNFEHSSNLAAAYGIAVTGTMVLTTILFTTVARQNWHWNKFIVALLFGCLYVH
;
A
#
# COMPACT_ATOMS: atom_id res chain seq x y z
N MET A 1 -11.50 24.02 -2.86
CA MET A 1 -10.18 23.44 -3.18
C MET A 1 -9.02 24.23 -2.57
N LEU A 2 -8.89 25.55 -2.80
CA LEU A 2 -7.76 26.35 -2.26
C LEU A 2 -7.60 26.29 -0.73
N GLN A 3 -8.70 26.23 0.04
CA GLN A 3 -8.62 26.07 1.50
C GLN A 3 -8.17 24.68 1.94
N ALA A 4 -8.43 23.62 1.17
CA ALA A 4 -8.04 22.25 1.51
C ALA A 4 -6.53 22.02 1.41
N LEU A 5 -5.82 22.85 0.64
CA LEU A 5 -4.36 22.85 0.52
C LEU A 5 -3.67 23.70 1.59
N ASN A 6 -4.43 24.42 2.43
CA ASN A 6 -3.84 25.28 3.45
C ASN A 6 -3.36 24.44 4.64
N PRO A 7 -2.03 24.41 4.93
CA PRO A 7 -1.46 23.62 6.02
C PRO A 7 -1.99 24.04 7.41
N TYR A 8 -2.54 25.26 7.53
CA TYR A 8 -3.21 25.73 8.74
C TYR A 8 -4.26 24.74 9.25
N TRP A 9 -5.07 24.14 8.37
CA TRP A 9 -6.11 23.19 8.77
C TRP A 9 -5.55 21.89 9.31
N ALA A 10 -4.44 21.41 8.74
CA ALA A 10 -3.76 20.22 9.26
C ALA A 10 -3.20 20.51 10.67
N VAL A 11 -2.50 21.62 10.86
CA VAL A 11 -1.95 22.02 12.17
C VAL A 11 -3.07 22.20 13.20
N HIS A 12 -4.14 22.91 12.84
CA HIS A 12 -5.29 23.10 13.72
C HIS A 12 -5.95 21.75 14.07
N PHE A 13 -6.08 20.84 13.11
CA PHE A 13 -6.62 19.51 13.34
C PHE A 13 -5.78 18.73 14.35
N PHE A 14 -4.45 18.76 14.26
CA PHE A 14 -3.56 18.11 15.24
C PHE A 14 -3.62 18.73 16.63
N LEU A 15 -3.73 20.06 16.72
CA LEU A 15 -3.81 20.77 17.99
C LEU A 15 -5.13 20.53 18.72
N GLU A 16 -6.23 20.51 17.98
CA GLU A 16 -7.59 20.39 18.52
C GLU A 16 -7.96 18.93 18.82
N TYR A 17 -7.68 18.01 17.89
CA TYR A 17 -8.21 16.64 17.94
C TYR A 17 -7.17 15.56 18.31
N LYS A 18 -5.92 15.95 18.64
CA LYS A 18 -4.81 15.15 19.19
C LYS A 18 -4.88 13.64 18.91
N THR A 19 -5.57 12.87 19.75
CA THR A 19 -5.69 11.40 19.66
C THR A 19 -6.35 10.95 18.36
N VAL A 20 -7.41 11.63 17.92
CA VAL A 20 -8.09 11.33 16.64
C VAL A 20 -7.18 11.67 15.47
N SER A 21 -6.42 12.77 15.57
CA SER A 21 -5.45 13.16 14.54
C SER A 21 -4.29 12.17 14.44
N PHE A 22 -3.86 11.61 15.57
CA PHE A 22 -2.87 10.54 15.62
C PHE A 22 -3.39 9.25 14.96
N VAL A 23 -4.65 8.86 15.21
CA VAL A 23 -5.26 7.71 14.53
C VAL A 23 -5.42 7.99 13.02
N ALA A 24 -5.77 9.22 12.65
CA ALA A 24 -5.89 9.63 11.25
C ALA A 24 -4.54 9.58 10.50
N LEU A 25 -3.41 9.87 11.18
CA LEU A 25 -2.08 9.66 10.60
C LEU A 25 -1.86 8.21 10.20
N GLY A 26 -2.36 7.23 10.97
CA GLY A 26 -2.30 5.82 10.58
C GLY A 26 -2.97 5.55 9.23
N ALA A 27 -4.11 6.19 8.96
CA ALA A 27 -4.77 6.10 7.65
C ALA A 27 -3.98 6.78 6.52
N VAL A 28 -3.26 7.87 6.82
CA VAL A 28 -2.36 8.53 5.86
C VAL A 28 -1.16 7.64 5.55
N VAL A 29 -0.53 7.05 6.58
CA VAL A 29 0.57 6.08 6.41
C VAL A 29 0.10 4.92 5.53
N LEU A 30 -1.08 4.36 5.82
CA LEU A 30 -1.74 3.33 5.00
C LEU A 30 -1.97 3.73 3.53
N SER A 31 -2.09 5.02 3.21
CA SER A 31 -2.18 5.48 1.82
C SER A 31 -0.82 5.48 1.10
N ILE A 32 0.28 5.65 1.86
CA ILE A 32 1.66 5.70 1.36
C ILE A 32 2.18 4.29 1.05
N THR A 33 1.69 3.26 1.75
CA THR A 33 2.10 1.85 1.55
C THR A 33 1.90 1.35 0.12
N GLY A 34 0.93 1.90 -0.61
CA GLY A 34 0.73 1.60 -2.03
C GLY A 34 1.92 2.04 -2.92
N VAL A 35 2.70 3.03 -2.49
CA VAL A 35 3.89 3.51 -3.20
C VAL A 35 5.05 2.52 -3.06
N GLU A 36 5.15 1.78 -1.95
CA GLU A 36 6.19 0.76 -1.76
C GLU A 36 6.00 -0.42 -2.71
N ALA A 37 4.75 -0.85 -2.92
CA ALA A 37 4.41 -1.86 -3.92
C ALA A 37 4.78 -1.40 -5.33
N LEU A 38 4.52 -0.13 -5.66
CA LEU A 38 4.92 0.48 -6.93
C LEU A 38 6.44 0.52 -7.10
N TYR A 39 7.19 0.71 -6.01
CA TYR A 39 8.65 0.68 -6.03
C TYR A 39 9.20 -0.74 -6.28
N ALA A 40 8.59 -1.76 -5.68
CA ALA A 40 8.94 -3.16 -5.94
C ALA A 40 8.74 -3.55 -7.41
N ASP A 41 7.69 -3.01 -8.05
CA ASP A 41 7.39 -3.24 -9.47
C ASP A 41 8.32 -2.48 -10.44
N MET A 42 9.12 -1.52 -9.96
CA MET A 42 10.15 -0.86 -10.80
C MET A 42 11.19 -1.84 -11.34
N GLY A 43 11.41 -2.98 -10.68
CA GLY A 43 12.30 -4.03 -11.16
C GLY A 43 11.82 -4.71 -12.45
N HIS A 44 10.50 -4.72 -12.72
CA HIS A 44 9.90 -5.35 -13.91
C HIS A 44 9.63 -4.34 -15.03
N PHE A 45 9.08 -3.16 -14.70
CA PHE A 45 8.63 -2.19 -15.71
C PHE A 45 9.62 -1.04 -15.97
N GLY A 46 10.61 -0.88 -15.08
CA GLY A 46 11.54 0.24 -15.12
C GLY A 46 10.95 1.55 -14.55
N LYS A 47 11.86 2.47 -14.22
CA LYS A 47 11.53 3.73 -13.50
C LYS A 47 10.68 4.74 -14.29
N LEU A 48 10.83 4.78 -15.62
CA LEU A 48 10.24 5.84 -16.45
C LEU A 48 8.72 5.64 -16.67
N PRO A 49 8.23 4.44 -17.07
CA PRO A 49 6.80 4.22 -17.26
C PRO A 49 6.00 4.42 -15.96
N ILE A 50 6.53 3.93 -14.84
CA ILE A 50 5.92 4.09 -13.51
C ILE A 50 5.81 5.55 -13.12
N ARG A 51 6.88 6.33 -13.30
CA ARG A 51 6.88 7.76 -12.98
C ARG A 51 5.85 8.52 -13.81
N LEU A 52 5.79 8.24 -15.11
CA LEU A 52 4.83 8.89 -16.01
C LEU A 52 3.40 8.54 -15.59
N ALA A 53 3.06 7.26 -15.42
CA ALA A 53 1.73 6.84 -14.99
C ALA A 53 1.32 7.47 -13.65
N TRP A 54 2.24 7.52 -12.69
CA TRP A 54 2.01 8.11 -11.38
C TRP A 54 1.68 9.60 -11.45
N PHE A 55 2.57 10.40 -12.06
CA PHE A 55 2.42 11.86 -12.06
C PHE A 55 1.39 12.38 -13.06
N SER A 56 1.10 11.65 -14.14
CA SER A 56 0.13 12.09 -15.15
C SER A 56 -1.30 11.62 -14.89
N VAL A 57 -1.49 10.44 -14.29
CA VAL A 57 -2.83 9.85 -14.13
C VAL A 57 -3.17 9.59 -12.68
N VAL A 58 -2.35 8.82 -11.97
CA VAL A 58 -2.70 8.31 -10.63
C VAL A 58 -2.80 9.44 -9.61
N LEU A 59 -1.75 10.25 -9.47
CA LEU A 59 -1.69 11.33 -8.48
C LEU A 59 -2.78 12.40 -8.72
N PRO A 60 -2.99 12.93 -9.93
CA PRO A 60 -4.08 13.87 -10.18
C PRO A 60 -5.46 13.26 -9.87
N SER A 61 -5.69 12.01 -10.27
CA SER A 61 -6.97 11.33 -10.03
C SER A 61 -7.25 11.11 -8.55
N LEU A 62 -6.25 10.69 -7.77
CA LEU A 62 -6.38 10.51 -6.32
C LEU A 62 -6.68 11.83 -5.61
N VAL A 63 -5.95 12.89 -5.97
CA VAL A 63 -6.16 14.23 -5.40
C VAL A 63 -7.59 14.72 -5.67
N LEU A 64 -8.07 14.60 -6.91
CA LEU A 64 -9.43 14.98 -7.27
C LEU A 64 -10.47 14.13 -6.53
N ASN A 65 -10.23 12.82 -6.39
CA ASN A 65 -11.14 11.92 -5.69
C ASN A 65 -11.24 12.27 -4.19
N TYR A 66 -10.12 12.47 -3.50
CA TYR A 66 -10.13 12.86 -2.09
C TYR A 66 -10.76 14.23 -1.86
N PHE A 67 -10.49 15.21 -2.72
CA PHE A 67 -11.19 16.50 -2.63
C PHE A 67 -12.68 16.38 -2.87
N GLY A 68 -13.11 15.52 -3.80
CA GLY A 68 -14.51 15.21 -4.02
C GLY A 68 -15.16 14.60 -2.77
N GLN A 69 -14.53 13.57 -2.18
CA GLN A 69 -15.04 12.92 -0.96
C GLN A 69 -15.11 13.90 0.22
N GLY A 70 -14.10 14.75 0.39
CA GLY A 70 -14.10 15.79 1.41
C GLY A 70 -15.24 16.80 1.21
N ALA A 71 -15.49 17.25 -0.04
CA ALA A 71 -16.60 18.14 -0.35
C ALA A 71 -17.97 17.49 -0.11
N LEU A 72 -18.10 16.18 -0.40
CA LEU A 72 -19.31 15.41 -0.13
C LEU A 72 -19.57 15.32 1.37
N LEU A 73 -18.57 14.97 2.17
CA LEU A 73 -18.69 14.84 3.63
C LEU A 73 -19.03 16.16 4.32
N LEU A 74 -18.52 17.29 3.81
CA LEU A 74 -18.87 18.62 4.33
C LEU A 74 -20.34 18.98 4.11
N LYS A 75 -20.99 18.45 3.06
CA LYS A 75 -22.41 18.68 2.76
C LYS A 75 -23.33 17.62 3.36
N HIS A 76 -22.87 16.37 3.38
CA HIS A 76 -23.63 15.20 3.80
C HIS A 76 -22.76 14.31 4.70
N PRO A 77 -22.70 14.59 6.02
CA PRO A 77 -21.89 13.82 6.96
C PRO A 77 -22.25 12.33 7.01
N GLU A 78 -23.49 11.99 6.69
CA GLU A 78 -24.00 10.61 6.64
C GLU A 78 -23.33 9.74 5.55
N ALA A 79 -22.68 10.37 4.55
CA ALA A 79 -21.98 9.68 3.47
C ALA A 79 -20.68 8.96 3.92
N ILE A 80 -20.29 9.09 5.20
CA ILE A 80 -19.08 8.46 5.77
C ILE A 80 -19.04 6.94 5.62
N LYS A 81 -20.19 6.29 5.43
CA LYS A 81 -20.28 4.83 5.26
C LYS A 81 -19.61 4.35 3.97
N ASN A 82 -19.79 5.05 2.85
CA ASN A 82 -19.21 4.69 1.54
C ASN A 82 -19.01 5.94 0.66
N PRO A 83 -18.15 6.88 1.06
CA PRO A 83 -18.03 8.17 0.40
C PRO A 83 -17.53 8.06 -1.04
N PHE A 84 -16.76 7.01 -1.37
CA PHE A 84 -16.31 6.74 -2.75
C PHE A 84 -17.47 6.45 -3.71
N PHE A 85 -18.37 5.53 -3.33
CA PHE A 85 -19.50 5.14 -4.18
C PHE A 85 -20.60 6.20 -4.18
N LEU A 86 -20.87 6.81 -3.03
CA LEU A 86 -21.89 7.87 -2.90
C LEU A 86 -21.52 9.18 -3.61
N LEU A 87 -20.25 9.33 -4.00
CA LEU A 87 -19.81 10.44 -4.84
C LEU A 87 -20.21 10.28 -6.31
N ALA A 88 -20.47 9.05 -6.76
CA ALA A 88 -20.89 8.78 -8.12
C ALA A 88 -22.41 9.01 -8.29
N PRO A 89 -22.86 9.52 -9.45
CA PRO A 89 -24.28 9.55 -9.76
C PRO A 89 -24.84 8.13 -9.84
N GLU A 90 -26.13 7.96 -9.54
CA GLU A 90 -26.75 6.62 -9.38
C GLU A 90 -26.55 5.70 -10.59
N TRP A 91 -26.60 6.26 -11.81
CA TRP A 91 -26.37 5.51 -13.05
C TRP A 91 -24.94 4.96 -13.20
N ALA A 92 -23.95 5.61 -12.56
CA ALA A 92 -22.53 5.26 -12.64
C ALA A 92 -22.09 4.30 -11.52
N LEU A 93 -22.96 4.01 -10.53
CA LEU A 93 -22.63 3.13 -9.41
C LEU A 93 -22.24 1.72 -9.86
N ILE A 94 -23.05 1.09 -10.71
CA ILE A 94 -22.81 -0.28 -11.19
C ILE A 94 -21.54 -0.35 -12.06
N PRO A 95 -21.34 0.53 -13.07
CA PRO A 95 -20.08 0.59 -13.81
C PRO A 95 -18.85 0.79 -12.92
N MET A 96 -18.93 1.71 -11.95
CA MET A 96 -17.84 1.98 -11.01
C MET A 96 -17.52 0.75 -10.15
N LEU A 97 -18.54 0.05 -9.66
CA LEU A 97 -18.37 -1.18 -8.89
C LEU A 97 -17.63 -2.25 -9.69
N ILE A 98 -18.00 -2.44 -10.97
CA ILE A 98 -17.34 -3.41 -11.86
C ILE A 98 -15.87 -3.02 -12.06
N ILE A 99 -15.59 -1.75 -12.36
CA ILE A 99 -14.22 -1.26 -12.56
C ILE A 99 -13.39 -1.43 -11.28
N ALA A 100 -13.96 -1.09 -10.11
CA ALA A 100 -13.30 -1.26 -8.83
C ALA A 100 -13.00 -2.74 -8.51
N ALA A 101 -13.94 -3.64 -8.81
CA ALA A 101 -13.75 -5.08 -8.65
C ALA A 101 -12.62 -5.58 -9.56
N LEU A 102 -12.61 -5.18 -10.84
CA LEU A 102 -11.55 -5.54 -11.78
C LEU A 102 -10.17 -5.02 -11.33
N ALA A 103 -10.11 -3.77 -10.88
CA ALA A 103 -8.88 -3.19 -10.33
C ALA A 103 -8.39 -3.97 -9.10
N THR A 104 -9.30 -4.40 -8.23
CA THR A 104 -8.99 -5.22 -7.04
C THR A 104 -8.42 -6.59 -7.43
N VAL A 105 -8.97 -7.23 -8.48
CA VAL A 105 -8.44 -8.49 -9.01
C VAL A 105 -7.03 -8.30 -9.57
N ILE A 106 -6.80 -7.25 -10.36
CA ILE A 106 -5.48 -6.93 -10.94
C ILE A 106 -4.45 -6.67 -9.82
N ALA A 107 -4.80 -5.86 -8.83
CA ALA A 107 -3.93 -5.59 -7.69
C ALA A 107 -3.58 -6.86 -6.91
N SER A 108 -4.55 -7.75 -6.69
CA SER A 108 -4.32 -9.05 -6.04
C SER A 108 -3.35 -9.93 -6.83
N GLN A 109 -3.45 -9.95 -8.15
CA GLN A 109 -2.54 -10.71 -9.02
C GLN A 109 -1.10 -10.16 -8.98
N ALA A 110 -0.93 -8.83 -8.93
CA ALA A 110 0.38 -8.22 -8.78
C ALA A 110 1.07 -8.66 -7.47
N VAL A 111 0.33 -8.65 -6.34
CA VAL A 111 0.85 -9.10 -5.04
C VAL A 111 1.24 -10.58 -5.07
N ILE A 112 0.39 -11.46 -5.60
CA ILE A 112 0.67 -12.91 -5.70
C ILE A 112 1.96 -13.14 -6.51
N SER A 113 2.10 -12.45 -7.64
CA SER A 113 3.27 -12.53 -8.52
C SER A 113 4.55 -12.02 -7.81
N GLY A 114 4.42 -10.95 -7.02
CA GLY A 114 5.49 -10.42 -6.17
C GLY A 114 5.96 -11.45 -5.14
N VAL A 115 5.04 -12.15 -4.47
CA VAL A 115 5.37 -13.21 -3.50
C VAL A 115 6.08 -14.38 -4.17
N PHE A 116 5.66 -14.82 -5.36
CA PHE A 116 6.37 -15.86 -6.11
C PHE A 116 7.80 -15.44 -6.46
N SER A 117 8.00 -14.18 -6.87
CA SER A 117 9.32 -13.63 -7.18
C SER A 117 10.25 -13.60 -5.96
N LEU A 118 9.74 -13.13 -4.80
CA LEU A 118 10.49 -13.11 -3.54
C LEU A 118 10.82 -14.53 -3.05
N THR A 119 9.86 -15.45 -3.17
CA THR A 119 10.07 -16.85 -2.80
C THR A 119 11.18 -17.48 -3.64
N ARG A 120 11.19 -17.25 -4.96
CA ARG A 120 12.27 -17.74 -5.83
C ARG A 120 13.63 -17.18 -5.40
N GLN A 121 13.71 -15.89 -5.05
CA GLN A 121 14.94 -15.28 -4.58
C GLN A 121 15.41 -15.92 -3.25
N ALA A 122 14.50 -16.16 -2.32
CA ALA A 122 14.81 -16.82 -1.05
C ALA A 122 15.32 -18.27 -1.23
N VAL A 123 14.73 -19.05 -2.15
CA VAL A 123 15.21 -20.39 -2.50
C VAL A 123 16.63 -20.32 -3.10
N ARG A 124 16.90 -19.36 -3.99
CA ARG A 124 18.24 -19.17 -4.58
C ARG A 124 19.30 -18.77 -3.56
N LEU A 125 18.92 -18.03 -2.53
CA LEU A 125 19.80 -17.63 -1.42
C LEU A 125 19.95 -18.74 -0.35
N GLY A 126 19.28 -19.88 -0.51
CA GLY A 126 19.33 -20.99 0.43
C GLY A 126 18.49 -20.80 1.71
N TYR A 127 17.65 -19.76 1.78
CA TYR A 127 16.77 -19.51 2.93
C TYR A 127 15.55 -20.44 2.98
N LEU A 128 15.13 -20.99 1.84
CA LEU A 128 13.99 -21.90 1.73
C LEU A 128 14.39 -23.20 1.03
N SER A 129 13.73 -24.29 1.43
CA SER A 129 13.88 -25.59 0.76
C SER A 129 13.51 -25.48 -0.73
N PRO A 130 14.16 -26.24 -1.64
CA PRO A 130 13.79 -26.27 -3.05
C PRO A 130 12.30 -26.59 -3.23
N MET A 131 11.60 -25.71 -3.93
CA MET A 131 10.17 -25.85 -4.25
C MET A 131 9.99 -26.07 -5.75
N ARG A 132 8.86 -26.69 -6.13
CA ARG A 132 8.48 -26.83 -7.54
C ARG A 132 8.12 -25.45 -8.10
N ILE A 133 8.98 -24.94 -8.97
CA ILE A 133 8.80 -23.67 -9.68
C ILE A 133 8.37 -24.00 -11.11
N ILE A 134 7.17 -23.55 -11.51
CA ILE A 134 6.65 -23.71 -12.87
C ILE A 134 6.82 -22.37 -13.59
N HIS A 135 7.53 -22.38 -14.71
CA HIS A 135 7.61 -21.19 -15.57
C HIS A 135 6.41 -21.20 -16.50
N THR A 136 5.57 -20.17 -16.40
CA THR A 136 4.33 -20.09 -17.20
C THR A 136 4.60 -19.55 -18.60
N SER A 137 5.74 -18.90 -18.83
CA SER A 137 6.22 -18.46 -20.14
C SER A 137 7.74 -18.66 -20.25
N GLU A 138 8.20 -19.13 -21.41
CA GLU A 138 9.64 -19.29 -21.70
C GLU A 138 10.34 -17.96 -22.03
N MET A 139 9.57 -16.91 -22.39
CA MET A 139 10.12 -15.62 -22.82
C MET A 139 10.22 -14.58 -21.69
N GLU A 140 9.40 -14.68 -20.64
CA GLU A 140 9.34 -13.69 -19.57
C GLU A 140 9.75 -14.27 -18.22
N SER A 141 10.94 -13.91 -17.75
CA SER A 141 11.55 -14.40 -16.49
C SER A 141 10.75 -14.06 -15.21
N GLY A 142 9.70 -13.25 -15.33
CA GLY A 142 8.79 -12.85 -14.25
C GLY A 142 7.51 -13.68 -14.12
N GLN A 143 7.17 -14.53 -15.11
CA GLN A 143 5.95 -15.34 -15.06
C GLN A 143 6.22 -16.70 -14.40
N ILE A 144 6.17 -16.69 -13.07
CA ILE A 144 6.55 -17.81 -12.21
C ILE A 144 5.33 -18.24 -11.41
N TYR A 145 5.00 -19.52 -11.43
CA TYR A 145 3.96 -20.10 -10.59
C TYR A 145 4.56 -21.08 -9.59
N ILE A 146 4.28 -20.86 -8.30
CA ILE A 146 4.72 -21.74 -7.20
C ILE A 146 3.47 -22.30 -6.51
N PRO A 147 3.02 -23.53 -6.84
CA PRO A 147 1.74 -24.07 -6.37
C PRO A 147 1.61 -24.10 -4.85
N PHE A 148 2.68 -24.44 -4.15
CA PHE A 148 2.69 -24.49 -2.68
C PHE A 148 2.39 -23.12 -2.06
N ILE A 149 3.03 -22.06 -2.56
CA ILE A 149 2.82 -20.69 -2.09
C ILE A 149 1.41 -20.22 -2.43
N ASN A 150 0.88 -20.57 -3.60
CA ASN A 150 -0.49 -20.21 -3.97
C ASN A 150 -1.53 -20.77 -2.99
N TRP A 151 -1.41 -22.06 -2.65
CA TRP A 151 -2.28 -22.70 -1.66
C TRP A 151 -2.09 -22.14 -0.26
N LEU A 152 -0.85 -21.86 0.13
CA LEU A 152 -0.55 -21.22 1.41
C LEU A 152 -1.22 -19.84 1.50
N LEU A 153 -1.07 -19.00 0.48
CA LEU A 153 -1.73 -17.69 0.40
C LEU A 153 -3.26 -17.82 0.47
N TYR A 154 -3.84 -18.76 -0.27
CA TYR A 154 -5.28 -19.01 -0.23
C TYR A 154 -5.77 -19.36 1.19
N ILE A 155 -5.11 -20.30 1.86
CA ILE A 155 -5.47 -20.71 3.23
C ILE A 155 -5.31 -19.53 4.19
N SER A 156 -4.21 -18.78 4.11
CA SER A 156 -3.99 -17.59 4.95
C SER A 156 -5.08 -16.54 4.77
N VAL A 157 -5.49 -16.25 3.53
CA VAL A 157 -6.58 -15.31 3.24
C VAL A 157 -7.91 -15.81 3.81
N VAL A 158 -8.23 -17.09 3.65
CA VAL A 158 -9.46 -17.68 4.22
C VAL A 158 -9.47 -17.57 5.74
N ILE A 159 -8.36 -17.89 6.41
CA ILE A 159 -8.22 -17.75 7.87
C ILE A 159 -8.46 -16.29 8.29
N VAL A 160 -7.87 -15.33 7.59
CA VAL A 160 -8.03 -13.90 7.91
C VAL A 160 -9.49 -13.46 7.72
N ILE A 161 -10.15 -13.85 6.63
CA ILE A 161 -11.56 -13.48 6.38
C ILE A 161 -12.47 -14.03 7.48
N VAL A 162 -12.29 -15.31 7.84
CA VAL A 162 -13.12 -15.97 8.87
C VAL A 162 -12.91 -15.36 10.26
N ASN A 163 -11.69 -14.95 10.60
CA ASN A 163 -11.42 -14.38 11.92
C ASN A 163 -11.84 -12.92 12.07
N PHE A 164 -11.78 -12.12 10.99
CA PHE A 164 -11.98 -10.68 11.08
C PHE A 164 -13.41 -10.21 10.77
N GLU A 165 -14.18 -11.00 9.99
CA GLU A 165 -15.62 -10.85 9.60
C GLU A 165 -16.03 -9.48 9.01
N HIS A 166 -15.73 -8.38 9.71
CA HIS A 166 -15.95 -6.99 9.33
C HIS A 166 -14.71 -6.35 8.67
N SER A 167 -14.94 -5.58 7.61
CA SER A 167 -13.90 -4.85 6.86
C SER A 167 -13.12 -3.85 7.73
N SER A 168 -13.76 -3.27 8.74
CA SER A 168 -13.11 -2.35 9.69
C SER A 168 -12.02 -3.03 10.52
N ASN A 169 -12.28 -4.27 10.98
CA ASN A 169 -11.33 -5.01 11.80
C ASN A 169 -10.14 -5.47 10.94
N LEU A 170 -10.41 -5.87 9.70
CA LEU A 170 -9.37 -6.22 8.73
C LEU A 170 -8.46 -5.02 8.42
N ALA A 171 -9.04 -3.82 8.24
CA ALA A 171 -8.29 -2.59 8.00
C ALA A 171 -7.36 -2.23 9.17
N ALA A 172 -7.84 -2.38 10.42
CA ALA A 172 -7.02 -2.13 11.60
C ALA A 172 -5.85 -3.12 11.71
N ALA A 173 -6.10 -4.42 11.52
CA ALA A 173 -5.04 -5.44 11.56
C ALA A 173 -4.01 -5.26 10.43
N TYR A 174 -4.46 -4.91 9.23
CA TYR A 174 -3.58 -4.56 8.12
C TYR A 174 -2.70 -3.35 8.46
N GLY A 175 -3.27 -2.29 9.06
CA GLY A 175 -2.51 -1.13 9.53
C GLY A 175 -1.40 -1.49 10.52
N ILE A 176 -1.69 -2.35 11.49
CA ILE A 176 -0.69 -2.83 12.46
C ILE A 176 0.41 -3.64 11.76
N ALA A 177 0.03 -4.58 10.88
CA ALA A 177 0.98 -5.41 10.17
C ALA A 177 1.95 -4.58 9.32
N VAL A 178 1.42 -3.61 8.56
CA VAL A 178 2.23 -2.79 7.68
C VAL A 178 3.12 -1.83 8.46
N THR A 179 2.61 -1.19 9.50
CA THR A 179 3.43 -0.36 10.40
C THR A 179 4.58 -1.18 10.99
N GLY A 180 4.31 -2.42 11.41
CA GLY A 180 5.35 -3.35 11.87
C GLY A 180 6.41 -3.63 10.81
N THR A 181 6.01 -3.85 9.55
CA THR A 181 6.96 -4.05 8.44
C THR A 181 7.79 -2.81 8.13
N MET A 182 7.21 -1.61 8.23
CA MET A 182 7.92 -0.34 8.04
C MET A 182 8.96 -0.10 9.15
N VAL A 183 8.61 -0.41 10.40
CA VAL A 183 9.56 -0.36 11.52
C VAL A 183 10.72 -1.34 11.30
N LEU A 184 10.43 -2.59 10.91
CA LEU A 184 11.47 -3.59 10.66
C LEU A 184 12.39 -3.20 9.50
N THR A 185 11.83 -2.75 8.37
CA THR A 185 12.61 -2.30 7.21
C THR A 185 13.46 -1.08 7.54
N THR A 186 12.94 -0.13 8.32
CA THR A 186 13.70 1.03 8.81
C THR A 186 14.88 0.60 9.67
N ILE A 187 14.69 -0.35 10.59
CA ILE A 187 15.77 -0.88 11.44
C ILE A 187 16.84 -1.59 10.57
N LEU A 188 16.43 -2.44 9.63
CA LEU A 188 17.34 -3.16 8.74
C LEU A 188 18.13 -2.19 7.85
N PHE A 189 17.46 -1.22 7.22
CA PHE A 189 18.09 -0.21 6.38
C PHE A 189 19.14 0.59 7.16
N THR A 190 18.79 1.02 8.37
CA THR A 190 19.69 1.76 9.27
C THR A 190 20.91 0.94 9.64
N THR A 191 20.72 -0.36 9.90
CA THR A 191 21.80 -1.29 10.21
C THR A 191 22.75 -1.45 9.02
N VAL A 192 22.21 -1.63 7.82
CA VAL A 192 23.01 -1.75 6.58
C VAL A 192 23.75 -0.44 6.26
N ALA A 193 23.08 0.71 6.34
CA ALA A 193 23.69 2.01 6.08
C ALA A 193 24.87 2.31 7.02
N ARG A 194 24.77 1.86 8.28
CA ARG A 194 25.83 2.03 9.27
C ARG A 194 26.96 1.01 9.11
N GLN A 195 26.63 -0.27 8.95
CA GLN A 195 27.62 -1.35 8.99
C GLN A 195 28.30 -1.58 7.64
N ASN A 196 27.53 -1.52 6.54
CA ASN A 196 28.03 -1.86 5.21
C ASN A 196 28.44 -0.62 4.41
N TRP A 197 27.73 0.52 4.59
CA TRP A 197 28.01 1.76 3.86
C TRP A 197 28.79 2.80 4.68
N HIS A 198 29.03 2.55 5.96
CA HIS A 198 29.79 3.41 6.87
C HIS A 198 29.32 4.87 6.91
N TRP A 199 28.02 5.12 6.77
CA TRP A 199 27.48 6.48 6.82
C TRP A 199 27.64 7.12 8.20
N ASN A 200 27.78 8.45 8.23
CA ASN A 200 27.94 9.22 9.46
C ASN A 200 26.73 9.00 10.38
N LYS A 201 26.98 8.75 11.67
CA LYS A 201 25.96 8.49 12.71
C LYS A 201 24.87 9.56 12.76
N PHE A 202 25.23 10.82 12.47
CA PHE A 202 24.27 11.93 12.43
C PHE A 202 23.29 11.83 11.24
N ILE A 203 23.79 11.43 10.06
CA ILE A 203 22.95 11.23 8.87
C ILE A 203 22.03 10.02 9.08
N VAL A 204 22.54 8.96 9.69
CA VAL A 204 21.77 7.76 10.02
C VAL A 204 20.70 8.05 11.09
N ALA A 205 21.02 8.83 12.12
CA ALA A 205 20.05 9.23 13.15
C ALA A 205 18.96 10.17 12.60
N LEU A 206 19.33 11.09 11.70
CA LEU A 206 18.39 11.98 11.03
C LEU A 206 17.48 11.20 10.07
N LEU A 207 18.04 10.24 9.33
CA LEU A 207 17.25 9.32 8.50
C LEU A 207 16.34 8.42 9.33
N PHE A 208 16.76 7.94 10.49
CA PHE A 208 15.91 7.16 11.40
C PHE A 208 14.72 8.00 11.87
N GLY A 209 14.95 9.27 12.25
CA GLY A 209 13.88 10.20 12.63
C GLY A 209 12.92 10.52 11.50
N CYS A 210 13.41 10.70 10.26
CA CYS A 210 12.57 10.93 9.09
C CYS A 210 11.83 9.68 8.59
N LEU A 211 12.43 8.48 8.66
CA LEU A 211 11.81 7.22 8.26
C LEU A 211 10.80 6.71 9.29
N TYR A 212 10.99 7.00 10.58
CA TYR A 212 10.02 6.64 11.64
C TYR A 212 8.74 7.51 11.61
N VAL A 213 8.79 8.64 10.91
CA VAL A 213 7.64 9.55 10.68
C VAL A 213 6.96 9.27 9.33
N HIS A 214 7.45 8.29 8.57
CA HIS A 214 6.85 7.81 7.33
C HIS A 214 5.85 6.68 7.54
#